data_AF-A0A7K1CA22-F1
#
_entry.id   AF-A0A7K1CA22-F1
#
_cell.length_a   1.000
_cell.length_b   1.000
_cell.length_c   1.000
_cell.angle_alpha   90.00
_cell.angle_beta   90.00
_cell.angle_gamma   90.00
#
_symmetry.space_group_name_H-M   'P 1'
#
loop_
_entity.id
_entity.type
_entity.pdbx_description
1 polymer ?
#
loop_
_entity_poly.entity_id
_entity_poly.type
_entity_poly.pdbx_seq_one_letter_code
_entity_poly.pdbx_strand_id
1 'polypeptide(L)'
;MARGELHSRMARGHALRHSRERGHLARAGGHPARRPPQLWGLDRPEQRGRRGRIDRGVRRSREQGSRRGWGGQRRRSGGTRTDRGTHERVERTSMAEPGRTGHHDVPEPGRTGRGEAVEENRRDRGSELDAGGSRTSGLTAGRGRRRRQRTTQGEEMETVIEVVRNDVATSRVAVRPEATLTPGQVRFTVESFALTSNNITYAVFGEAMRYWDFFPVPSGDAFDDGRAWGRVPVWGFAVATESLCEAVPVGSRVYGYLPMANTLVMTPGKADDTGFIDVAAHRAPMATAYNRYVMVAEDPAHLPELENHQMVLWPLFMTSFMIDDFIASEGTDRPEFFGASVAVISSASSKTSIGAAFLMKRRSGVTVIGLTSPSNRSFVESLGCYDRVVTYGEETTLPDGPAVYVDIAGDRAVNRGVHGRYDDDLLYSMVVGGTHWNVDTGDDRSPLAGPKPEFFFAPSQIALRSKEWGKAGLDARVGDAWREFARWSNEWLRFDATEGPESVKALFDRMSTGSVDPRLGHICRVA
;
A
#
# COMPACT_ATOMS: atom_id res chain seq x y z
N MET A 1 -31.90 -58.94 21.73
CA MET A 1 -30.55 -59.23 22.26
C MET A 1 -29.93 -57.88 22.63
N ALA A 2 -30.23 -57.30 23.80
CA ALA A 2 -29.62 -57.54 25.14
C ALA A 2 -28.14 -57.10 25.15
N ARG A 3 -27.62 -56.17 25.98
CA ARG A 3 -28.01 -55.47 27.24
C ARG A 3 -27.31 -54.07 27.24
N GLY A 4 -27.77 -52.94 27.81
CA GLY A 4 -28.50 -52.62 29.06
C GLY A 4 -27.49 -52.07 30.10
N GLU A 5 -27.33 -50.75 30.30
CA GLU A 5 -28.11 -49.77 31.09
C GLU A 5 -27.78 -49.64 32.62
N LEU A 6 -27.59 -48.37 33.02
CA LEU A 6 -28.01 -47.64 34.26
C LEU A 6 -27.46 -47.86 35.70
N HIS A 7 -26.98 -46.72 36.26
CA HIS A 7 -27.30 -46.03 37.55
C HIS A 7 -27.25 -46.73 38.93
N SER A 8 -26.56 -46.11 39.91
CA SER A 8 -27.18 -45.41 41.08
C SER A 8 -26.27 -45.13 42.32
N ARG A 9 -26.40 -43.89 42.84
CA ARG A 9 -26.56 -43.41 44.25
C ARG A 9 -25.44 -43.45 45.33
N MET A 10 -25.12 -42.22 45.80
CA MET A 10 -25.04 -41.66 47.18
C MET A 10 -24.44 -42.46 48.35
N ALA A 11 -23.48 -41.85 49.08
CA ALA A 11 -23.53 -41.67 50.55
C ALA A 11 -22.46 -40.69 51.11
N ARG A 12 -22.97 -39.68 51.83
CA ARG A 12 -22.51 -38.87 52.98
C ARG A 12 -21.24 -39.29 53.76
N GLY A 13 -20.48 -38.28 54.21
CA GLY A 13 -19.57 -38.34 55.36
C GLY A 13 -19.23 -36.95 55.94
N HIS A 14 -19.65 -36.70 57.17
CA HIS A 14 -19.50 -35.48 57.99
C HIS A 14 -18.16 -35.43 58.75
N ALA A 15 -17.59 -34.24 58.96
CA ALA A 15 -16.93 -33.74 60.20
C ALA A 15 -16.44 -32.29 59.96
N LEU A 16 -17.00 -31.19 60.48
CA LEU A 16 -17.08 -30.66 61.87
C LEU A 16 -15.75 -30.49 62.62
N ARG A 17 -15.29 -29.24 62.78
CA ARG A 17 -15.05 -28.49 64.04
C ARG A 17 -14.22 -27.21 63.76
N HIS A 18 -14.77 -26.02 64.05
CA HIS A 18 -14.48 -25.13 65.20
C HIS A 18 -13.02 -24.60 65.24
N SER A 19 -12.69 -23.34 65.52
CA SER A 19 -13.41 -22.12 65.92
C SER A 19 -12.35 -21.02 66.21
N ARG A 20 -12.79 -19.74 66.26
CA ARG A 20 -12.17 -18.57 66.95
C ARG A 20 -10.94 -17.95 66.24
N GLU A 21 -10.68 -16.64 66.26
CA GLU A 21 -11.21 -15.52 67.04
C GLU A 21 -10.91 -14.17 66.33
N ARG A 22 -11.60 -13.11 66.78
CA ARG A 22 -11.47 -11.67 66.45
C ARG A 22 -10.05 -11.18 66.83
N GLY A 23 -9.44 -10.09 66.38
CA GLY A 23 -9.85 -8.81 65.79
C GLY A 23 -8.76 -7.76 66.19
N HIS A 24 -8.75 -6.62 65.49
CA HIS A 24 -8.04 -5.34 65.77
C HIS A 24 -6.62 -5.05 65.23
N LEU A 25 -6.63 -4.16 64.21
CA LEU A 25 -5.96 -2.84 64.12
C LEU A 25 -4.49 -2.69 64.52
N ALA A 26 -3.65 -2.37 63.52
CA ALA A 26 -2.62 -1.32 63.64
C ALA A 26 -2.18 -0.80 62.26
N ARG A 27 -1.86 0.50 62.23
CA ARG A 27 -1.49 1.35 61.10
C ARG A 27 -0.06 1.13 60.57
N ALA A 28 0.16 1.71 59.40
CA ALA A 28 1.40 2.32 58.89
C ALA A 28 2.36 1.41 58.11
N GLY A 29 2.69 1.84 56.90
CA GLY A 29 3.72 1.23 56.06
C GLY A 29 3.54 1.59 54.59
N GLY A 30 3.79 2.85 54.23
CA GLY A 30 3.94 3.24 52.83
C GLY A 30 5.16 2.54 52.24
N HIS A 31 5.00 1.96 51.05
CA HIS A 31 6.11 1.57 50.19
C HIS A 31 6.04 2.32 48.86
N PRO A 32 7.20 2.69 48.29
CA PRO A 32 7.31 3.77 47.31
C PRO A 32 7.03 3.31 45.89
N ALA A 33 6.52 4.26 45.10
CA ALA A 33 6.45 4.18 43.65
C ALA A 33 7.84 3.85 43.06
N ARG A 34 7.93 2.76 42.31
CA ARG A 34 9.07 2.47 41.44
C ARG A 34 9.06 3.47 40.28
N ARG A 35 10.10 4.30 40.22
CA ARG A 35 10.41 5.16 39.08
C ARG A 35 10.74 4.29 37.85
N PRO A 36 10.32 4.69 36.64
CA PRO A 36 10.86 4.12 35.40
C PRO A 36 12.32 4.60 35.18
N PRO A 37 13.15 3.82 34.49
CA PRO A 37 14.55 4.16 34.25
C PRO A 37 14.70 5.34 33.28
N GLN A 38 15.67 6.19 33.61
CA GLN A 38 16.03 7.41 32.90
C GLN A 38 16.57 7.10 31.50
N LEU A 39 15.95 7.73 30.50
CA LEU A 39 16.49 7.87 29.15
C LEU A 39 17.63 8.89 29.16
N TRP A 40 18.65 8.58 28.36
CA TRP A 40 19.91 9.27 28.22
C TRP A 40 19.75 10.78 27.94
N GLY A 41 20.47 11.57 28.73
CA GLY A 41 20.56 13.02 28.61
C GLY A 41 21.47 13.45 27.47
N LEU A 42 21.00 14.44 26.70
CA LEU A 42 21.85 15.31 25.90
C LEU A 42 21.91 16.65 26.63
N ASP A 43 23.09 16.93 27.18
CA ASP A 43 23.45 18.20 27.78
C ASP A 43 23.36 19.33 26.74
N ARG A 44 22.65 20.40 27.10
CA ARG A 44 22.79 21.72 26.46
C ARG A 44 23.79 22.53 27.29
N PRO A 45 24.75 23.24 26.67
CA PRO A 45 25.37 24.37 27.33
C PRO A 45 24.63 25.66 26.96
N GLU A 46 24.10 26.32 27.98
CA GLU A 46 23.88 27.78 27.96
C GLU A 46 25.24 28.49 28.02
N GLN A 47 25.45 29.50 27.17
CA GLN A 47 26.30 30.63 27.52
C GLN A 47 25.62 31.95 27.15
N ARG A 48 25.48 32.82 28.15
CA ARG A 48 25.05 34.21 28.01
C ARG A 48 26.23 35.12 27.69
N GLY A 49 26.15 35.79 26.53
CA GLY A 49 26.25 37.25 26.39
C GLY A 49 27.62 37.95 26.46
N ARG A 50 27.96 38.68 25.39
CA ARG A 50 28.26 40.12 25.45
C ARG A 50 28.28 40.78 24.06
N ARG A 51 27.96 42.07 24.07
CA ARG A 51 27.68 43.01 22.97
C ARG A 51 28.92 43.34 22.12
N GLY A 52 28.70 43.63 20.85
CA GLY A 52 29.63 44.35 19.98
C GLY A 52 28.95 44.78 18.67
N ARG A 53 28.58 46.05 18.58
CA ARG A 53 27.93 46.71 17.43
C ARG A 53 29.02 47.39 16.60
N ILE A 54 29.15 47.08 15.31
CA ILE A 54 29.78 47.98 14.31
C ILE A 54 29.04 47.84 12.97
N ASP A 55 28.42 48.94 12.56
CA ASP A 55 27.98 49.24 11.19
C ASP A 55 29.19 49.46 10.27
N ARG A 56 29.09 49.05 8.99
CA ARG A 56 29.41 49.88 7.80
C ARG A 56 29.21 49.11 6.47
N GLY A 57 28.11 49.45 5.81
CA GLY A 57 28.04 49.99 4.45
C GLY A 57 28.93 49.49 3.28
N VAL A 58 28.23 49.04 2.23
CA VAL A 58 28.35 49.40 0.80
C VAL A 58 29.65 49.03 0.04
N ARG A 59 29.55 48.13 -0.96
CA ARG A 59 29.61 48.46 -2.40
C ARG A 59 29.54 47.22 -3.30
N ARG A 60 28.74 47.36 -4.36
CA ARG A 60 28.75 46.55 -5.59
C ARG A 60 30.03 46.85 -6.39
N SER A 61 30.55 45.85 -7.08
CA SER A 61 31.26 46.05 -8.35
C SER A 61 31.07 44.82 -9.26
N ARG A 62 30.46 45.10 -10.42
CA ARG A 62 30.61 44.34 -11.66
C ARG A 62 32.07 44.45 -12.10
N GLU A 63 32.60 43.41 -12.73
CA GLU A 63 33.65 43.60 -13.75
C GLU A 63 33.49 42.57 -14.87
N GLN A 64 33.36 43.11 -16.09
CA GLN A 64 33.57 42.47 -17.37
C GLN A 64 35.02 42.71 -17.80
N GLY A 65 35.62 41.75 -18.50
CA GLY A 65 36.84 41.93 -19.30
C GLY A 65 37.36 40.58 -19.78
N SER A 66 37.08 40.10 -21.01
CA SER A 66 37.65 40.50 -22.30
C SER A 66 39.13 40.12 -22.53
N ARG A 67 39.31 39.09 -23.37
CA ARG A 67 40.29 38.89 -24.46
C ARG A 67 41.74 38.45 -24.17
N ARG A 68 42.08 37.32 -24.82
CA ARG A 68 43.26 36.96 -25.69
C ARG A 68 43.56 35.46 -25.46
N GLY A 69 43.71 34.53 -26.42
CA GLY A 69 43.85 34.58 -27.87
C GLY A 69 45.18 33.94 -28.30
N TRP A 70 45.23 32.61 -28.54
CA TRP A 70 46.28 31.83 -29.24
C TRP A 70 45.58 30.54 -29.75
N GLY A 71 45.70 29.97 -30.96
CA GLY A 71 46.52 30.22 -32.14
C GLY A 71 46.97 28.87 -32.75
N GLY A 72 46.42 28.48 -33.92
CA GLY A 72 46.88 27.41 -34.86
C GLY A 72 47.02 25.97 -34.32
N GLN A 73 46.96 24.87 -35.07
CA GLN A 73 47.32 24.65 -36.47
C GLN A 73 46.71 23.33 -36.99
N ARG A 74 46.32 23.32 -38.27
CA ARG A 74 45.84 22.17 -39.05
C ARG A 74 46.99 21.25 -39.46
N ARG A 75 46.70 19.95 -39.67
CA ARG A 75 47.24 19.18 -40.82
C ARG A 75 46.20 18.17 -41.36
N ARG A 76 46.05 18.19 -42.69
CA ARG A 76 45.41 17.20 -43.56
C ARG A 76 46.50 16.35 -44.22
N SER A 77 46.19 15.11 -44.58
CA SER A 77 46.56 14.34 -45.79
C SER A 77 46.22 12.87 -45.50
N GLY A 78 45.69 12.03 -46.39
CA GLY A 78 45.37 12.11 -47.81
C GLY A 78 45.56 10.72 -48.43
N GLY A 79 44.58 10.23 -49.22
CA GLY A 79 44.70 9.12 -50.19
C GLY A 79 44.81 7.70 -49.59
N THR A 80 44.36 6.60 -50.21
CA THR A 80 43.92 6.36 -51.59
C THR A 80 43.14 5.03 -51.67
N ARG A 81 42.22 5.06 -52.64
CA ARG A 81 41.35 4.06 -53.28
C ARG A 81 42.04 2.79 -53.82
N THR A 82 41.28 1.68 -53.93
CA THR A 82 41.22 0.57 -54.95
C THR A 82 40.83 -0.75 -54.26
N ASP A 83 40.09 -1.75 -54.77
CA ASP A 83 39.42 -2.03 -56.05
C ASP A 83 38.35 -3.14 -55.85
N ARG A 84 37.56 -3.35 -56.90
CA ARG A 84 36.72 -4.51 -57.36
C ARG A 84 36.88 -5.89 -56.66
N GLY A 85 35.88 -6.80 -56.65
CA GLY A 85 34.61 -6.87 -57.38
C GLY A 85 33.91 -8.25 -57.23
N THR A 86 32.81 -8.39 -57.99
CA THR A 86 32.17 -9.62 -58.55
C THR A 86 31.56 -10.65 -57.58
N HIS A 87 30.22 -10.73 -57.50
CA HIS A 87 29.29 -11.58 -58.30
C HIS A 87 29.30 -13.07 -57.91
N GLU A 88 28.20 -13.55 -57.32
CA GLU A 88 27.46 -14.71 -57.87
C GLU A 88 26.04 -14.84 -57.28
N ARG A 89 25.15 -15.30 -58.15
CA ARG A 89 23.70 -15.56 -58.03
C ARG A 89 23.58 -17.10 -57.98
N VAL A 90 22.60 -17.72 -57.31
CA VAL A 90 21.43 -18.37 -57.96
C VAL A 90 20.72 -19.33 -56.98
N GLU A 91 19.38 -19.18 -56.92
CA GLU A 91 18.26 -20.16 -56.76
C GLU A 91 18.13 -21.09 -55.54
N ARG A 92 17.02 -20.99 -54.78
CA ARG A 92 15.68 -21.64 -54.91
C ARG A 92 15.71 -23.17 -54.79
N THR A 93 15.02 -23.72 -53.78
CA THR A 93 13.87 -24.63 -54.00
C THR A 93 13.04 -24.85 -52.74
N SER A 94 11.73 -24.96 -52.97
CA SER A 94 10.62 -25.38 -52.11
C SER A 94 10.26 -26.86 -52.33
N MET A 95 9.30 -27.35 -51.52
CA MET A 95 8.50 -28.60 -51.64
C MET A 95 9.08 -29.81 -50.89
N ALA A 96 8.33 -30.77 -50.32
CA ALA A 96 6.93 -30.99 -49.94
C ALA A 96 6.89 -32.39 -49.25
N GLU A 97 5.82 -32.73 -48.50
CA GLU A 97 5.55 -34.08 -47.94
C GLU A 97 5.39 -35.17 -49.03
N PRO A 98 5.33 -36.49 -48.69
CA PRO A 98 4.14 -37.21 -48.15
C PRO A 98 4.52 -38.34 -47.13
N GLY A 99 3.69 -39.10 -46.39
CA GLY A 99 2.25 -39.26 -46.20
C GLY A 99 1.94 -40.60 -45.46
N ARG A 100 0.94 -40.58 -44.54
CA ARG A 100 -0.04 -41.60 -44.05
C ARG A 100 0.34 -43.05 -43.61
N THR A 101 -0.17 -43.46 -42.43
CA THR A 101 -1.23 -44.50 -42.10
C THR A 101 -1.23 -44.75 -40.56
N GLY A 102 -2.28 -45.03 -39.77
CA GLY A 102 -3.71 -45.32 -39.95
C GLY A 102 -4.49 -45.43 -38.60
N HIS A 103 -5.83 -45.55 -38.73
CA HIS A 103 -6.95 -45.91 -37.82
C HIS A 103 -6.81 -46.22 -36.30
N HIS A 104 -7.73 -45.66 -35.48
CA HIS A 104 -8.85 -46.40 -34.85
C HIS A 104 -9.89 -45.51 -34.13
N ASP A 105 -11.05 -46.12 -33.87
CA ASP A 105 -12.41 -45.57 -33.78
C ASP A 105 -12.90 -45.08 -32.40
N VAL A 106 -13.99 -44.31 -32.45
CA VAL A 106 -14.88 -43.83 -31.35
C VAL A 106 -15.79 -44.98 -30.84
N PRO A 107 -16.53 -44.86 -29.71
CA PRO A 107 -17.86 -44.20 -29.75
C PRO A 107 -18.32 -43.44 -28.47
N GLU A 108 -19.16 -42.41 -28.68
CA GLU A 108 -20.12 -41.87 -27.72
C GLU A 108 -21.24 -42.88 -27.39
N PRO A 109 -22.05 -42.62 -26.34
CA PRO A 109 -23.48 -42.37 -26.56
C PRO A 109 -24.00 -41.19 -25.68
N GLY A 110 -25.12 -40.51 -25.89
CA GLY A 110 -26.32 -40.72 -26.71
C GLY A 110 -27.49 -40.01 -26.01
N ARG A 111 -28.26 -39.22 -26.76
CA ARG A 111 -29.39 -38.34 -26.35
C ARG A 111 -30.66 -39.08 -25.87
N THR A 112 -31.43 -38.40 -25.01
CA THR A 112 -32.92 -38.24 -25.03
C THR A 112 -33.26 -36.97 -24.23
N GLY A 113 -34.15 -36.02 -24.56
CA GLY A 113 -35.19 -35.86 -25.58
C GLY A 113 -36.43 -35.19 -24.94
N ARG A 114 -37.00 -34.17 -25.61
CA ARG A 114 -38.31 -33.47 -25.38
C ARG A 114 -38.31 -32.45 -24.22
N GLY A 115 -38.95 -31.28 -24.28
CA GLY A 115 -39.93 -30.61 -25.15
C GLY A 115 -40.56 -29.55 -24.22
N GLU A 116 -40.66 -28.27 -24.59
CA GLU A 116 -41.92 -27.63 -25.02
C GLU A 116 -41.67 -26.12 -25.17
N ALA A 117 -42.32 -25.53 -26.16
CA ALA A 117 -42.37 -24.09 -26.43
C ALA A 117 -43.67 -23.52 -25.85
N VAL A 118 -43.64 -22.31 -25.27
CA VAL A 118 -44.85 -21.48 -25.05
C VAL A 118 -44.52 -19.97 -25.13
N GLU A 119 -45.20 -19.34 -26.09
CA GLU A 119 -45.74 -17.97 -26.19
C GLU A 119 -44.88 -16.69 -26.12
N GLU A 120 -44.69 -16.16 -27.32
CA GLU A 120 -44.96 -14.79 -27.76
C GLU A 120 -46.03 -14.02 -26.95
N ASN A 121 -45.72 -12.79 -26.54
CA ASN A 121 -46.75 -11.80 -26.22
C ASN A 121 -46.39 -10.44 -26.83
N ARG A 122 -46.90 -10.22 -28.04
CA ARG A 122 -47.10 -8.91 -28.65
C ARG A 122 -48.34 -8.26 -28.03
N ARG A 123 -48.21 -7.02 -27.55
CA ARG A 123 -49.34 -6.07 -27.56
C ARG A 123 -48.92 -4.75 -28.18
N ASP A 124 -49.88 -4.27 -28.94
CA ASP A 124 -49.83 -3.28 -29.99
C ASP A 124 -50.36 -1.93 -29.47
N ARG A 125 -49.85 -0.84 -30.07
CA ARG A 125 -50.45 0.49 -30.28
C ARG A 125 -50.81 1.42 -29.12
N GLY A 126 -50.41 2.67 -29.32
CA GLY A 126 -50.97 3.86 -28.67
C GLY A 126 -50.18 5.13 -28.96
N SER A 127 -50.17 5.58 -30.21
CA SER A 127 -49.73 6.92 -30.63
C SER A 127 -50.81 7.95 -30.32
N GLU A 128 -50.45 9.09 -29.72
CA GLU A 128 -51.13 10.35 -30.00
C GLU A 128 -50.24 11.56 -29.67
N LEU A 129 -50.02 12.36 -30.71
CA LEU A 129 -49.52 13.73 -30.66
C LEU A 129 -50.69 14.62 -30.27
N ASP A 130 -50.46 15.65 -29.45
CA ASP A 130 -51.11 16.92 -29.74
C ASP A 130 -50.32 18.13 -29.26
N ALA A 131 -50.32 19.13 -30.12
CA ALA A 131 -49.63 20.40 -29.99
C ALA A 131 -50.66 21.51 -29.79
N GLY A 132 -50.28 22.55 -29.04
CA GLY A 132 -50.83 23.89 -29.22
C GLY A 132 -51.43 24.52 -27.96
N GLY A 133 -51.01 25.77 -27.70
CA GLY A 133 -51.79 26.66 -26.84
C GLY A 133 -51.00 27.66 -26.02
N SER A 134 -50.35 28.63 -26.67
CA SER A 134 -49.97 29.89 -26.04
C SER A 134 -51.21 30.69 -25.65
N ARG A 135 -51.34 31.11 -24.38
CA ARG A 135 -52.02 32.36 -23.99
C ARG A 135 -51.42 32.98 -22.73
N THR A 136 -51.00 34.22 -22.91
CA THR A 136 -50.65 35.22 -21.91
C THR A 136 -51.87 35.75 -21.15
N SER A 137 -51.77 35.91 -19.83
CA SER A 137 -52.44 36.99 -19.09
C SER A 137 -51.83 37.09 -17.68
N GLY A 138 -51.46 38.30 -17.28
CA GLY A 138 -50.74 38.58 -16.04
C GLY A 138 -51.61 38.85 -14.81
N LEU A 139 -50.90 39.35 -13.79
CA LEU A 139 -51.34 39.97 -12.54
C LEU A 139 -51.69 39.01 -11.39
N THR A 140 -50.80 38.89 -10.40
CA THR A 140 -50.89 39.62 -9.12
C THR A 140 -49.84 39.12 -8.13
N ALA A 141 -49.22 40.07 -7.43
CA ALA A 141 -48.27 39.83 -6.35
C ALA A 141 -48.99 39.28 -5.11
N GLY A 142 -48.58 38.10 -4.66
CA GLY A 142 -48.99 37.50 -3.40
C GLY A 142 -47.76 37.08 -2.58
N ARG A 143 -47.47 37.83 -1.51
CA ARG A 143 -46.51 37.43 -0.46
C ARG A 143 -47.03 36.16 0.22
N GLY A 144 -46.63 35.00 -0.29
CA GLY A 144 -46.77 33.72 0.39
C GLY A 144 -45.43 33.29 0.96
N ARG A 145 -45.29 33.28 2.29
CA ARG A 145 -44.24 32.53 2.98
C ARG A 145 -44.38 31.07 2.59
N ARG A 146 -43.67 30.63 1.54
CA ARG A 146 -43.47 29.21 1.25
C ARG A 146 -42.55 28.67 2.33
N ARG A 147 -43.18 28.13 3.38
CA ARG A 147 -42.58 27.12 4.25
C ARG A 147 -42.07 26.04 3.30
N ARG A 148 -40.75 26.01 3.05
CA ARG A 148 -40.09 24.91 2.35
C ARG A 148 -40.57 23.65 3.06
N GLN A 149 -41.43 22.89 2.40
CA GLN A 149 -41.65 21.51 2.77
C GLN A 149 -40.25 20.89 2.72
N ARG A 150 -39.75 20.48 3.88
CA ARG A 150 -38.69 19.46 3.96
C ARG A 150 -39.28 18.28 3.20
N THR A 151 -38.92 18.16 1.92
CA THR A 151 -38.78 16.84 1.33
C THR A 151 -37.94 16.07 2.33
N THR A 152 -38.49 14.99 2.86
CA THR A 152 -37.70 13.95 3.52
C THR A 152 -36.66 13.50 2.51
N GLN A 153 -35.51 14.19 2.47
CA GLN A 153 -34.25 13.61 2.02
C GLN A 153 -34.15 12.31 2.80
N GLY A 154 -33.98 11.18 2.10
CA GLY A 154 -33.52 9.97 2.76
C GLY A 154 -32.31 10.36 3.60
N GLU A 155 -32.26 9.91 4.85
CA GLU A 155 -31.11 10.16 5.70
C GLU A 155 -29.86 9.71 4.93
N GLU A 156 -28.90 10.63 4.74
CA GLU A 156 -27.64 10.29 4.08
C GLU A 156 -26.92 9.28 4.98
N MET A 157 -26.48 8.17 4.39
CA MET A 157 -25.94 7.03 5.13
C MET A 157 -24.45 6.83 4.81
N GLU A 158 -23.63 6.76 5.86
CA GLU A 158 -22.30 6.15 5.80
C GLU A 158 -22.47 4.64 5.57
N THR A 159 -21.81 4.13 4.54
CA THR A 159 -21.64 2.70 4.29
C THR A 159 -20.15 2.38 4.37
N VAL A 160 -19.78 1.42 5.20
CA VAL A 160 -18.38 1.08 5.49
C VAL A 160 -18.21 -0.43 5.69
N ILE A 161 -17.10 -0.96 5.19
CA ILE A 161 -16.70 -2.34 5.44
C ILE A 161 -15.86 -2.37 6.72
N GLU A 162 -16.34 -3.13 7.71
CA GLU A 162 -15.68 -3.31 9.00
C GLU A 162 -15.23 -4.76 9.15
N VAL A 163 -14.09 -4.96 9.81
CA VAL A 163 -13.45 -6.26 10.02
C VAL A 163 -13.28 -6.51 11.51
N VAL A 164 -13.52 -7.73 11.98
CA VAL A 164 -13.33 -8.06 13.40
C VAL A 164 -11.83 -7.95 13.72
N ARG A 165 -11.49 -7.19 14.76
CA ARG A 165 -10.09 -7.10 15.19
C ARG A 165 -9.59 -8.47 15.62
N ASN A 166 -8.36 -8.81 15.21
CA ASN A 166 -7.73 -10.12 15.44
C ASN A 166 -8.43 -11.30 14.73
N ASP A 167 -9.31 -11.04 13.76
CA ASP A 167 -9.93 -12.06 12.92
C ASP A 167 -10.30 -11.46 11.56
N VAL A 168 -9.29 -11.42 10.69
CA VAL A 168 -9.38 -10.81 9.36
C VAL A 168 -10.29 -11.57 8.40
N ALA A 169 -10.73 -12.77 8.76
CA ALA A 169 -11.66 -13.58 7.98
C ALA A 169 -13.13 -13.20 8.24
N THR A 170 -13.41 -12.42 9.29
CA THR A 170 -14.76 -12.01 9.65
C THR A 170 -14.96 -10.51 9.38
N SER A 171 -15.87 -10.18 8.45
CA SER A 171 -16.18 -8.80 8.06
C SER A 171 -17.69 -8.55 7.96
N ARG A 172 -18.11 -7.27 7.93
CA ARG A 172 -19.49 -6.84 7.70
C ARG A 172 -19.56 -5.57 6.84
N VAL A 173 -20.70 -5.37 6.18
CA VAL A 173 -21.12 -4.03 5.72
C VAL A 173 -21.91 -3.38 6.86
N ALA A 174 -21.46 -2.22 7.32
CA ALA A 174 -22.15 -1.40 8.29
C ALA A 174 -22.75 -0.17 7.60
N VAL A 175 -24.03 0.11 7.85
CA VAL A 175 -24.77 1.26 7.30
C VAL A 175 -25.31 2.10 8.45
N ARG A 176 -24.97 3.38 8.50
CA ARG A 176 -25.16 4.25 9.65
C ARG A 176 -25.51 5.67 9.17
N PRO A 177 -26.34 6.46 9.87
CA PRO A 177 -26.56 7.85 9.48
C PRO A 177 -25.24 8.63 9.49
N GLU A 178 -25.03 9.48 8.49
CA GLU A 178 -23.82 10.31 8.45
C GLU A 178 -23.75 11.25 9.67
N ALA A 179 -22.53 11.43 10.19
CA ALA A 179 -22.29 12.36 11.29
C ALA A 179 -22.50 13.81 10.84
N THR A 180 -23.11 14.64 11.68
CA THR A 180 -23.21 16.09 11.45
C THR A 180 -21.83 16.75 11.55
N LEU A 181 -21.48 17.61 10.59
CA LEU A 181 -20.22 18.34 10.62
C LEU A 181 -20.18 19.38 11.76
N THR A 182 -19.00 19.55 12.35
CA THR A 182 -18.68 20.65 13.27
C THR A 182 -17.75 21.66 12.59
N PRO A 183 -17.64 22.91 13.09
CA PRO A 183 -16.79 23.94 12.48
C PRO A 183 -15.37 23.46 12.21
N GLY A 184 -14.86 23.71 11.01
CA GLY A 184 -13.53 23.27 10.56
C GLY A 184 -13.50 21.85 9.99
N GLN A 185 -14.61 21.11 10.00
CA GLN A 185 -14.68 19.78 9.38
C GLN A 185 -15.16 19.83 7.93
N VAL A 186 -14.79 18.79 7.18
CA VAL A 186 -15.19 18.58 5.79
C VAL A 186 -15.59 17.12 5.61
N ARG A 187 -16.70 16.88 4.94
CA ARG A 187 -17.10 15.55 4.47
C ARG A 187 -16.61 15.35 3.05
N PHE A 188 -15.99 14.19 2.84
CA PHE A 188 -15.52 13.74 1.56
C PHE A 188 -16.28 12.49 1.14
N THR A 189 -16.81 12.48 -0.08
CA THR A 189 -17.24 11.25 -0.73
C THR A 189 -16.01 10.54 -1.30
N VAL A 190 -15.84 9.27 -0.94
CA VAL A 190 -14.76 8.43 -1.45
C VAL A 190 -15.13 7.99 -2.87
N GLU A 191 -14.33 8.41 -3.85
CA GLU A 191 -14.60 8.09 -5.27
C GLU A 191 -14.12 6.69 -5.63
N SER A 192 -12.92 6.34 -5.17
CA SER A 192 -12.34 5.00 -5.33
C SER A 192 -11.11 4.82 -4.46
N PHE A 193 -10.78 3.56 -4.17
CA PHE A 193 -9.55 3.19 -3.47
C PHE A 193 -9.02 1.84 -3.97
N ALA A 194 -7.75 1.55 -3.68
CA ALA A 194 -7.15 0.26 -3.99
C ALA A 194 -7.26 -0.73 -2.82
N LEU A 195 -7.56 -2.00 -3.15
CA LEU A 195 -7.32 -3.15 -2.29
C LEU A 195 -6.18 -4.01 -2.83
N THR A 196 -5.23 -4.31 -1.95
CA THR A 196 -4.05 -5.15 -2.19
C THR A 196 -3.78 -6.03 -0.97
N SER A 197 -2.86 -6.99 -1.08
CA SER A 197 -2.43 -7.80 0.07
C SER A 197 -1.88 -6.95 1.22
N ASN A 198 -1.36 -5.75 0.95
CA ASN A 198 -0.90 -4.81 1.97
C ASN A 198 -2.03 -4.36 2.92
N ASN A 199 -3.28 -4.30 2.46
CA ASN A 199 -4.42 -3.96 3.31
C ASN A 199 -4.77 -5.11 4.27
N ILE A 200 -4.52 -6.37 3.88
CA ILE A 200 -4.61 -7.52 4.78
C ILE A 200 -3.54 -7.42 5.87
N THR A 201 -2.31 -7.03 5.51
CA THR A 201 -1.24 -6.75 6.48
C THR A 201 -1.66 -5.67 7.49
N TYR A 202 -2.34 -4.60 7.05
CA TYR A 202 -2.87 -3.57 7.96
C TYR A 202 -3.90 -4.13 8.94
N ALA A 203 -4.75 -5.04 8.51
CA ALA A 203 -5.73 -5.69 9.36
C ALA A 203 -5.07 -6.66 10.36
N VAL A 204 -4.12 -7.48 9.90
CA VAL A 204 -3.39 -8.44 10.76
C VAL A 204 -2.56 -7.72 11.82
N PHE A 205 -1.85 -6.66 11.46
CA PHE A 205 -1.00 -5.90 12.38
C PHE A 205 -1.70 -4.67 12.97
N GLY A 206 -3.03 -4.62 12.92
CA GLY A 206 -3.76 -3.39 13.22
C GLY A 206 -3.59 -2.88 14.64
N GLU A 207 -3.41 -3.78 15.62
CA GLU A 207 -3.13 -3.39 17.00
C GLU A 207 -1.66 -2.98 17.17
N ALA A 208 -0.74 -3.83 16.74
CA ALA A 208 0.70 -3.64 16.93
C ALA A 208 1.26 -2.40 16.20
N MET A 209 0.71 -2.06 15.03
CA MET A 209 1.05 -0.84 14.28
C MET A 209 0.04 0.30 14.46
N ARG A 210 -0.99 0.09 15.31
CA ARG A 210 -2.06 1.06 15.56
C ARG A 210 -2.84 1.46 14.30
N TYR A 211 -2.95 0.59 13.28
CA TYR A 211 -3.75 0.89 12.09
C TYR A 211 -5.23 1.07 12.41
N TRP A 212 -5.74 0.45 13.48
CA TRP A 212 -7.12 0.64 13.94
C TRP A 212 -7.42 2.05 14.46
N ASP A 213 -6.38 2.82 14.82
CA ASP A 213 -6.54 4.17 15.36
C ASP A 213 -6.79 5.21 14.26
N PHE A 214 -6.47 4.90 13.00
CA PHE A 214 -6.70 5.83 11.88
C PHE A 214 -8.19 6.08 11.62
N PHE A 215 -9.02 5.06 11.81
CA PHE A 215 -10.45 5.11 11.51
C PHE A 215 -11.23 4.41 12.63
N PRO A 216 -11.46 5.10 13.76
CA PRO A 216 -12.14 4.50 14.90
C PRO A 216 -13.59 4.12 14.55
N VAL A 217 -14.02 2.94 14.99
CA VAL A 217 -15.42 2.52 14.95
C VAL A 217 -16.17 3.22 16.09
N PRO A 218 -17.40 3.72 15.88
CA PRO A 218 -18.21 4.31 16.96
C PRO A 218 -18.39 3.35 18.16
N SER A 219 -18.37 3.90 19.37
CA SER A 219 -18.50 3.12 20.61
C SER A 219 -19.86 2.42 20.73
N GLY A 220 -19.86 1.18 21.22
CA GLY A 220 -21.07 0.39 21.48
C GLY A 220 -21.34 -0.72 20.44
N ASP A 221 -20.59 -0.72 19.34
CA ASP A 221 -20.57 -1.83 18.38
C ASP A 221 -19.50 -2.85 18.73
N ALA A 222 -19.94 -4.07 19.00
CA ALA A 222 -19.07 -5.22 19.14
C ALA A 222 -19.57 -6.35 18.23
N PHE A 223 -18.67 -7.27 17.89
CA PHE A 223 -19.03 -8.58 17.35
C PHE A 223 -19.73 -9.41 18.45
N ASP A 224 -20.46 -10.46 18.08
CA ASP A 224 -21.34 -11.21 18.98
C ASP A 224 -20.62 -11.79 20.21
N ASP A 225 -19.31 -12.01 20.13
CA ASP A 225 -18.46 -12.52 21.21
C ASP A 225 -17.75 -11.42 22.04
N GLY A 226 -18.08 -10.15 21.79
CA GLY A 226 -17.51 -8.98 22.48
C GLY A 226 -16.24 -8.40 21.85
N ARG A 227 -15.71 -8.99 20.77
CA ARG A 227 -14.57 -8.40 20.04
C ARG A 227 -14.95 -7.09 19.35
N ALA A 228 -13.99 -6.18 19.25
CA ALA A 228 -14.19 -4.89 18.58
C ALA A 228 -14.10 -5.03 17.05
N TRP A 229 -14.84 -4.19 16.35
CA TRP A 229 -14.67 -3.96 14.92
C TRP A 229 -13.52 -2.99 14.64
N GLY A 230 -12.95 -3.08 13.44
CA GLY A 230 -11.92 -2.19 12.92
C GLY A 230 -12.23 -1.78 11.48
N ARG A 231 -11.80 -0.58 11.09
CA ARG A 231 -11.90 -0.09 9.71
C ARG A 231 -10.51 -0.13 9.08
N VAL A 232 -10.36 -0.96 8.05
CA VAL A 232 -9.07 -1.13 7.36
C VAL A 232 -8.79 0.11 6.53
N PRO A 233 -7.58 0.68 6.64
CA PRO A 233 -7.22 1.83 5.85
C PRO A 233 -6.75 1.42 4.43
N VAL A 234 -7.00 2.29 3.47
CA VAL A 234 -6.76 2.12 2.03
C VAL A 234 -6.24 3.43 1.43
N TRP A 235 -5.61 3.37 0.25
CA TRP A 235 -5.20 4.58 -0.48
C TRP A 235 -6.16 4.84 -1.63
N GLY A 236 -6.59 6.10 -1.78
CA GLY A 236 -7.64 6.43 -2.74
C GLY A 236 -7.84 7.92 -2.98
N PHE A 237 -8.83 8.20 -3.81
CA PHE A 237 -9.29 9.55 -4.15
C PHE A 237 -10.64 9.83 -3.51
N ALA A 238 -10.82 11.06 -3.03
CA ALA A 238 -12.06 11.53 -2.46
C ALA A 238 -12.34 12.99 -2.84
N VAL A 239 -13.60 13.37 -2.87
CA VAL A 239 -14.05 14.72 -3.22
C VAL A 239 -14.87 15.33 -2.10
N ALA A 240 -14.59 16.58 -1.73
CA ALA A 240 -15.33 17.30 -0.70
C ALA A 240 -16.78 17.55 -1.17
N THR A 241 -17.75 17.04 -0.41
CA THR A 241 -19.19 17.16 -0.73
C THR A 241 -19.95 18.05 0.24
N GLU A 242 -19.44 18.21 1.47
CA GLU A 242 -19.88 19.23 2.42
C GLU A 242 -18.66 19.81 3.14
N SER A 243 -18.60 21.13 3.33
CA SER A 243 -17.46 21.77 3.99
C SER A 243 -17.89 22.86 4.96
N LEU A 244 -17.37 22.79 6.19
CA LEU A 244 -17.34 23.86 7.17
C LEU A 244 -15.91 24.39 7.38
N CYS A 245 -15.04 24.23 6.37
CA CYS A 245 -13.66 24.71 6.34
C CYS A 245 -13.41 25.52 5.06
N GLU A 246 -13.23 26.84 5.19
CA GLU A 246 -13.08 27.75 4.04
C GLU A 246 -11.90 27.37 3.12
N ALA A 247 -10.80 26.88 3.70
CA ALA A 247 -9.60 26.50 2.95
C ALA A 247 -9.77 25.19 2.13
N VAL A 248 -10.86 24.47 2.31
CA VAL A 248 -11.18 23.24 1.57
C VAL A 248 -12.63 23.35 1.07
N PRO A 249 -12.87 24.03 -0.06
CA PRO A 249 -14.21 24.21 -0.59
C PRO A 249 -14.81 22.89 -1.09
N VAL A 250 -16.15 22.85 -1.19
CA VAL A 250 -16.86 21.75 -1.86
C VAL A 250 -16.36 21.63 -3.31
N GLY A 251 -16.12 20.39 -3.75
CA GLY A 251 -15.51 20.07 -5.04
C GLY A 251 -13.98 19.88 -4.98
N SER A 252 -13.31 20.24 -3.88
CA SER A 252 -11.89 19.92 -3.70
C SER A 252 -11.68 18.41 -3.72
N ARG A 253 -10.81 17.95 -4.63
CA ARG A 253 -10.45 16.54 -4.79
C ARG A 253 -9.09 16.27 -4.18
N VAL A 254 -9.00 15.20 -3.40
CA VAL A 254 -7.79 14.82 -2.67
C VAL A 254 -7.38 13.39 -2.91
N TYR A 255 -6.08 13.12 -2.84
CA TYR A 255 -5.49 11.79 -2.73
C TYR A 255 -4.95 11.59 -1.31
N GLY A 256 -5.22 10.43 -0.71
CA GLY A 256 -4.74 10.14 0.63
C GLY A 256 -5.20 8.80 1.21
N TYR A 257 -5.06 8.68 2.53
CA TYR A 257 -5.39 7.47 3.28
C TYR A 257 -6.85 7.52 3.73
N LEU A 258 -7.66 6.57 3.29
CA LEU A 258 -9.12 6.52 3.44
C LEU A 258 -9.55 5.23 4.14
N PRO A 259 -10.77 5.13 4.71
CA PRO A 259 -11.35 3.85 5.11
C PRO A 259 -11.99 3.15 3.90
N MET A 260 -12.30 1.85 4.03
CA MET A 260 -13.17 1.15 3.07
C MET A 260 -14.64 1.61 3.21
N ALA A 261 -14.94 2.86 2.88
CA ALA A 261 -16.26 3.48 3.04
C ALA A 261 -16.65 4.32 1.82
N ASN A 262 -17.92 4.74 1.76
CA ASN A 262 -18.41 5.72 0.78
C ASN A 262 -18.11 7.18 1.17
N THR A 263 -17.85 7.44 2.45
CA THR A 263 -17.66 8.79 2.98
C THR A 263 -16.62 8.83 4.10
N LEU A 264 -16.00 9.99 4.31
CA LEU A 264 -15.07 10.26 5.39
C LEU A 264 -15.21 11.72 5.84
N VAL A 265 -15.31 11.94 7.15
CA VAL A 265 -15.20 13.28 7.74
C VAL A 265 -13.78 13.50 8.23
N MET A 266 -13.17 14.62 7.81
CA MET A 266 -11.82 15.02 8.22
C MET A 266 -11.85 16.39 8.90
N THR A 267 -10.81 16.67 9.69
CA THR A 267 -10.56 18.00 10.26
C THR A 267 -9.26 18.55 9.67
N PRO A 268 -9.31 19.27 8.52
CA PRO A 268 -8.13 19.90 7.96
C PRO A 268 -7.46 20.85 8.95
N GLY A 269 -6.15 20.69 9.14
CA GLY A 269 -5.32 21.63 9.89
C GLY A 269 -4.99 22.88 9.06
N LYS A 270 -3.70 23.24 8.98
CA LYS A 270 -3.26 24.23 7.99
C LYS A 270 -3.40 23.61 6.59
N ALA A 271 -4.32 24.15 5.81
CA ALA A 271 -4.55 23.79 4.42
C ALA A 271 -4.05 24.89 3.50
N ASP A 272 -3.48 24.50 2.37
CA ASP A 272 -3.12 25.36 1.25
C ASP A 272 -3.49 24.67 -0.06
N ASP A 273 -3.12 25.30 -1.18
CA ASP A 273 -3.42 24.80 -2.53
C ASP A 273 -2.82 23.42 -2.79
N THR A 274 -1.74 23.03 -2.10
CA THR A 274 -1.11 21.70 -2.19
C THR A 274 -1.78 20.66 -1.28
N GLY A 275 -2.58 21.10 -0.32
CA GLY A 275 -3.44 20.30 0.56
C GLY A 275 -3.21 20.51 2.04
N PHE A 276 -3.56 19.51 2.84
CA PHE A 276 -3.60 19.62 4.30
C PHE A 276 -3.16 18.33 5.02
N ILE A 277 -3.01 18.44 6.34
CA ILE A 277 -2.91 17.31 7.27
C ILE A 277 -4.22 17.23 8.04
N ASP A 278 -4.81 16.04 8.16
CA ASP A 278 -5.95 15.80 9.04
C ASP A 278 -5.48 15.80 10.50
N VAL A 279 -6.00 16.75 11.27
CA VAL A 279 -5.64 16.97 12.68
C VAL A 279 -6.71 16.47 13.65
N ALA A 280 -7.64 15.63 13.18
CA ALA A 280 -8.57 14.92 14.07
C ALA A 280 -7.80 14.25 15.23
N ALA A 281 -8.40 14.23 16.43
CA ALA A 281 -7.70 13.83 17.65
C ALA A 281 -7.08 12.43 17.58
N HIS A 282 -7.73 11.48 16.91
CA HIS A 282 -7.23 10.12 16.70
C HIS A 282 -6.12 10.05 15.64
N ARG A 283 -6.04 11.01 14.71
CA ARG A 283 -4.99 11.14 13.69
C ARG A 283 -3.74 11.82 14.21
N ALA A 284 -3.87 12.84 15.05
CA ALA A 284 -2.75 13.66 15.54
C ALA A 284 -1.51 12.88 16.06
N PRO A 285 -1.64 11.76 16.80
CA PRO A 285 -0.48 10.99 17.25
C PRO A 285 0.11 10.03 16.20
N MET A 286 -0.50 9.93 15.01
CA MET A 286 -0.04 9.04 13.93
C MET A 286 1.05 9.69 13.08
N ALA A 287 1.82 8.86 12.36
CA ALA A 287 2.85 9.37 11.45
C ALA A 287 2.24 10.26 10.37
N THR A 288 2.78 11.47 10.21
CA THR A 288 2.24 12.52 9.33
C THR A 288 2.06 12.09 7.88
N ALA A 289 2.88 11.16 7.40
CA ALA A 289 2.78 10.61 6.04
C ALA A 289 1.41 9.98 5.74
N TYR A 290 0.73 9.40 6.74
CA TYR A 290 -0.61 8.80 6.58
C TYR A 290 -1.77 9.78 6.81
N ASN A 291 -1.47 11.00 7.28
CA ASN A 291 -2.47 12.02 7.56
C ASN A 291 -2.44 13.18 6.55
N ARG A 292 -1.47 13.21 5.64
CA ARG A 292 -1.35 14.21 4.59
C ARG A 292 -2.28 13.85 3.41
N TYR A 293 -3.13 14.78 3.02
CA TYR A 293 -4.03 14.66 1.86
C TYR A 293 -3.65 15.66 0.80
N VAL A 294 -3.17 15.17 -0.34
CA VAL A 294 -2.67 16.01 -1.43
C VAL A 294 -3.86 16.50 -2.26
N MET A 295 -3.91 17.81 -2.54
CA MET A 295 -4.91 18.37 -3.46
C MET A 295 -4.54 17.98 -4.89
N VAL A 296 -5.43 17.26 -5.55
CA VAL A 296 -5.17 16.68 -6.87
C VAL A 296 -4.91 17.76 -7.92
N ALA A 297 -5.61 18.89 -7.83
CA ALA A 297 -5.48 19.98 -8.80
C ALA A 297 -4.07 20.59 -8.87
N GLU A 298 -3.33 20.55 -7.77
CA GLU A 298 -2.02 21.19 -7.62
C GLU A 298 -0.90 20.17 -7.37
N ASP A 299 -1.18 18.87 -7.55
CA ASP A 299 -0.19 17.81 -7.39
C ASP A 299 0.64 17.66 -8.67
N PRO A 300 1.93 18.06 -8.70
CA PRO A 300 2.76 17.92 -9.89
C PRO A 300 3.10 16.45 -10.21
N ALA A 301 2.89 15.52 -9.27
CA ALA A 301 3.05 14.09 -9.50
C ALA A 301 1.76 13.43 -10.02
N HIS A 302 0.63 14.14 -10.03
CA HIS A 302 -0.64 13.60 -10.47
C HIS A 302 -0.68 13.46 -12.00
N LEU A 303 -1.01 12.24 -12.43
CA LEU A 303 -1.21 11.87 -13.82
C LEU A 303 -2.58 11.16 -13.90
N PRO A 304 -3.63 11.81 -14.47
CA PRO A 304 -4.99 11.27 -14.48
C PRO A 304 -5.08 9.84 -15.04
N GLU A 305 -4.29 9.52 -16.06
CA GLU A 305 -4.25 8.19 -16.68
C GLU A 305 -3.59 7.12 -15.79
N LEU A 306 -2.90 7.53 -14.72
CA LEU A 306 -2.21 6.65 -13.78
C LEU A 306 -2.82 6.65 -12.37
N GLU A 307 -4.04 7.17 -12.18
CA GLU A 307 -4.71 7.17 -10.86
C GLU A 307 -4.82 5.77 -10.25
N ASN A 308 -5.20 4.77 -11.06
CA ASN A 308 -5.26 3.38 -10.61
C ASN A 308 -3.89 2.86 -10.15
N HIS A 309 -2.83 3.22 -10.88
CA HIS A 309 -1.46 2.91 -10.48
C HIS A 309 -1.13 3.60 -9.16
N GLN A 310 -1.45 4.88 -9.02
CA GLN A 310 -1.17 5.67 -7.82
C GLN A 310 -1.80 5.01 -6.58
N MET A 311 -3.09 4.67 -6.64
CA MET A 311 -3.77 3.99 -5.53
C MET A 311 -3.14 2.64 -5.18
N VAL A 312 -2.77 1.84 -6.18
CA VAL A 312 -2.27 0.46 -5.99
C VAL A 312 -0.79 0.41 -5.59
N LEU A 313 0.04 1.31 -6.13
CA LEU A 313 1.49 1.18 -6.13
C LEU A 313 2.21 2.33 -5.42
N TRP A 314 1.71 3.57 -5.42
CA TRP A 314 2.48 4.72 -4.89
C TRP A 314 3.06 4.53 -3.49
N PRO A 315 2.29 4.15 -2.46
CA PRO A 315 2.84 3.96 -1.11
C PRO A 315 3.87 2.82 -1.04
N LEU A 316 3.68 1.77 -1.86
CA LEU A 316 4.58 0.61 -1.92
C LEU A 316 5.87 0.98 -2.65
N PHE A 317 5.75 1.73 -3.75
CA PHE A 317 6.85 2.21 -4.55
C PHE A 317 7.73 3.20 -3.78
N MET A 318 7.14 4.07 -2.94
CA MET A 318 7.93 4.91 -2.03
C MET A 318 8.84 4.06 -1.13
N THR A 319 8.31 2.95 -0.59
CA THR A 319 9.12 2.01 0.20
C THR A 319 10.20 1.36 -0.66
N SER A 320 9.85 0.90 -1.86
CA SER A 320 10.81 0.34 -2.83
C SER A 320 11.95 1.29 -3.16
N PHE A 321 11.64 2.57 -3.37
CA PHE A 321 12.63 3.61 -3.64
C PHE A 321 13.58 3.78 -2.46
N MET A 322 13.04 3.84 -1.23
CA MET A 322 13.88 3.99 -0.04
C MET A 322 14.76 2.76 0.21
N ILE A 323 14.30 1.55 -0.14
CA ILE A 323 15.11 0.33 -0.08
C ILE A 323 16.29 0.42 -1.05
N ASP A 324 16.01 0.76 -2.32
CA ASP A 324 17.04 0.91 -3.35
C ASP A 324 18.06 1.99 -2.98
N ASP A 325 17.60 3.19 -2.59
CA ASP A 325 18.46 4.29 -2.16
C ASP A 325 19.32 3.92 -0.95
N PHE A 326 18.72 3.28 0.06
CA PHE A 326 19.45 2.85 1.23
C PHE A 326 20.53 1.83 0.87
N ILE A 327 20.21 0.79 0.08
CA ILE A 327 21.18 -0.26 -0.25
C ILE A 327 22.29 0.27 -1.15
N ALA A 328 21.93 1.09 -2.15
CA ALA A 328 22.87 1.75 -3.02
C ALA A 328 23.81 2.70 -2.29
N SER A 329 23.38 3.26 -1.16
CA SER A 329 24.21 4.08 -0.28
C SER A 329 24.82 5.32 -0.95
N GLU A 330 24.16 5.82 -2.00
CA GLU A 330 24.63 6.97 -2.78
C GLU A 330 24.85 8.18 -1.86
N GLY A 331 26.01 8.80 -1.99
CA GLY A 331 26.40 9.96 -1.18
C GLY A 331 26.79 9.65 0.28
N THR A 332 27.12 8.40 0.60
CA THR A 332 27.63 8.00 1.92
C THR A 332 29.05 7.44 1.82
N ASP A 333 29.77 7.32 2.96
CA ASP A 333 31.11 6.71 3.02
C ASP A 333 31.07 5.17 2.95
N ARG A 334 29.87 4.57 2.87
CA ARG A 334 29.68 3.13 2.78
C ARG A 334 29.80 2.68 1.32
N PRO A 335 30.39 1.50 1.04
CA PRO A 335 30.38 0.93 -0.31
C PRO A 335 28.95 0.69 -0.82
N GLU A 336 28.72 0.93 -2.11
CA GLU A 336 27.44 0.59 -2.76
C GLU A 336 27.09 -0.87 -2.50
N PHE A 337 25.82 -1.15 -2.22
CA PHE A 337 25.33 -2.49 -1.87
C PHE A 337 26.09 -3.14 -0.69
N PHE A 338 26.70 -2.35 0.21
CA PHE A 338 27.58 -2.85 1.27
C PHE A 338 28.82 -3.59 0.74
N GLY A 339 29.15 -3.46 -0.55
CA GLY A 339 30.20 -4.23 -1.23
C GLY A 339 29.70 -5.56 -1.80
N ALA A 340 28.39 -5.81 -1.77
CA ALA A 340 27.81 -7.01 -2.36
C ALA A 340 27.75 -6.95 -3.88
N SER A 341 27.83 -8.12 -4.50
CA SER A 341 27.63 -8.35 -5.93
C SER A 341 26.29 -9.03 -6.24
N VAL A 342 25.58 -9.47 -5.20
CA VAL A 342 24.26 -10.11 -5.30
C VAL A 342 23.27 -9.41 -4.38
N ALA A 343 22.07 -9.10 -4.87
CA ALA A 343 20.95 -8.63 -4.06
C ALA A 343 19.81 -9.64 -4.14
N VAL A 344 19.49 -10.30 -3.03
CA VAL A 344 18.37 -11.24 -2.93
C VAL A 344 17.17 -10.55 -2.33
N ILE A 345 16.01 -10.64 -2.98
CA ILE A 345 14.76 -10.02 -2.53
C ILE A 345 13.69 -11.09 -2.38
N SER A 346 13.19 -11.32 -1.16
CA SER A 346 12.09 -12.26 -0.93
C SER A 346 10.72 -11.67 -1.31
N SER A 347 9.70 -12.53 -1.37
CA SER A 347 8.36 -12.15 -1.83
C SER A 347 8.40 -11.47 -3.20
N ALA A 348 9.18 -12.00 -4.14
CA ALA A 348 9.50 -11.32 -5.41
C ALA A 348 8.28 -11.03 -6.32
N SER A 349 7.11 -11.61 -6.03
CA SER A 349 5.84 -11.25 -6.68
C SER A 349 5.10 -10.08 -6.01
N SER A 350 5.56 -9.59 -4.87
CA SER A 350 4.96 -8.47 -4.16
C SER A 350 5.25 -7.15 -4.85
N LYS A 351 4.29 -6.22 -4.84
CA LYS A 351 4.43 -4.91 -5.49
C LYS A 351 5.64 -4.11 -4.96
N THR A 352 5.98 -4.24 -3.67
CA THR A 352 7.17 -3.63 -3.07
C THR A 352 8.47 -4.26 -3.61
N SER A 353 8.55 -5.60 -3.66
CA SER A 353 9.73 -6.32 -4.19
C SER A 353 9.94 -6.02 -5.67
N ILE A 354 8.85 -5.97 -6.45
CA ILE A 354 8.88 -5.64 -7.89
C ILE A 354 9.42 -4.22 -8.10
N GLY A 355 8.93 -3.25 -7.32
CA GLY A 355 9.44 -1.88 -7.37
C GLY A 355 10.92 -1.77 -7.00
N ALA A 356 11.37 -2.49 -5.98
CA ALA A 356 12.77 -2.45 -5.54
C ALA A 356 13.69 -3.09 -6.60
N ALA A 357 13.28 -4.23 -7.15
CA ALA A 357 14.02 -4.91 -8.21
C ALA A 357 14.09 -4.08 -9.50
N PHE A 358 12.99 -3.43 -9.89
CA PHE A 358 12.95 -2.52 -11.04
C PHE A 358 13.99 -1.40 -10.93
N LEU A 359 14.16 -0.84 -9.73
CA LEU A 359 15.17 0.20 -9.47
C LEU A 359 16.59 -0.37 -9.43
N MET A 360 16.82 -1.44 -8.67
CA MET A 360 18.14 -2.05 -8.50
C MET A 360 18.71 -2.61 -9.80
N LYS A 361 17.85 -3.17 -10.68
CA LYS A 361 18.24 -3.72 -11.98
C LYS A 361 18.93 -2.70 -12.90
N ARG A 362 18.72 -1.41 -12.64
CA ARG A 362 19.31 -0.30 -13.40
C ARG A 362 20.68 0.14 -12.86
N ARG A 363 21.13 -0.45 -11.76
CA ARG A 363 22.44 -0.22 -11.16
C ARG A 363 23.46 -1.23 -11.72
N SER A 364 24.70 -0.80 -11.90
CA SER A 364 25.78 -1.67 -12.37
C SER A 364 26.41 -2.44 -11.21
N GLY A 365 26.93 -3.64 -11.49
CA GLY A 365 27.76 -4.37 -10.52
C GLY A 365 27.00 -5.22 -9.50
N VAL A 366 25.67 -5.30 -9.61
CA VAL A 366 24.84 -6.18 -8.78
C VAL A 366 24.00 -7.12 -9.65
N THR A 367 23.87 -8.37 -9.22
CA THR A 367 22.91 -9.33 -9.76
C THR A 367 21.68 -9.36 -8.86
N VAL A 368 20.51 -9.02 -9.39
CA VAL A 368 19.25 -8.96 -8.63
C VAL A 368 18.50 -10.29 -8.72
N ILE A 369 18.34 -10.96 -7.59
CA ILE A 369 17.71 -12.28 -7.48
C ILE A 369 16.34 -12.15 -6.81
N GLY A 370 15.30 -12.64 -7.47
CA GLY A 370 13.96 -12.73 -6.90
C GLY A 370 13.72 -14.08 -6.26
N LEU A 371 13.35 -14.11 -4.98
CA LEU A 371 12.96 -15.32 -4.26
C LEU A 371 11.42 -15.34 -4.06
N THR A 372 10.75 -16.39 -4.52
CA THR A 372 9.28 -16.45 -4.57
C THR A 372 8.72 -17.86 -4.37
N SER A 373 7.40 -18.02 -4.26
CA SER A 373 6.76 -19.33 -4.22
C SER A 373 6.82 -20.03 -5.59
N PRO A 374 6.80 -21.38 -5.64
CA PRO A 374 6.74 -22.12 -6.91
C PRO A 374 5.59 -21.68 -7.82
N SER A 375 4.43 -21.37 -7.24
CA SER A 375 3.25 -20.89 -7.97
C SER A 375 3.44 -19.54 -8.66
N ASN A 376 4.35 -18.71 -8.17
CA ASN A 376 4.60 -17.36 -8.69
C ASN A 376 5.81 -17.28 -9.62
N ARG A 377 6.61 -18.36 -9.75
CA ARG A 377 7.86 -18.37 -10.50
C ARG A 377 7.72 -17.79 -11.91
N SER A 378 6.81 -18.36 -12.70
CA SER A 378 6.61 -17.93 -14.10
C SER A 378 6.20 -16.47 -14.22
N PHE A 379 5.36 -15.96 -13.30
CA PHE A 379 5.00 -14.56 -13.26
C PHE A 379 6.22 -13.68 -12.95
N VAL A 380 6.99 -14.02 -11.91
CA VAL A 380 8.17 -13.22 -11.51
C VAL A 380 9.24 -13.22 -12.61
N GLU A 381 9.46 -14.36 -13.28
CA GLU A 381 10.35 -14.44 -14.44
C GLU A 381 9.88 -13.54 -15.59
N SER A 382 8.57 -13.48 -15.84
CA SER A 382 7.99 -12.64 -16.91
C SER A 382 8.15 -11.14 -16.70
N LEU A 383 8.44 -10.68 -15.48
CA LEU A 383 8.65 -9.26 -15.19
C LEU A 383 9.95 -8.73 -15.82
N GLY A 384 10.99 -9.56 -15.95
CA GLY A 384 12.29 -9.12 -16.49
C GLY A 384 13.07 -8.11 -15.61
N CYS A 385 12.56 -7.76 -14.42
CA CYS A 385 13.26 -6.91 -13.46
C CYS A 385 14.22 -7.67 -12.52
N TYR A 386 14.26 -9.00 -12.62
CA TYR A 386 15.19 -9.87 -11.90
C TYR A 386 16.18 -10.49 -12.89
N ASP A 387 17.45 -10.61 -12.54
CA ASP A 387 18.45 -11.38 -13.29
C ASP A 387 18.19 -12.88 -13.23
N ARG A 388 17.69 -13.35 -12.09
CA ARG A 388 17.33 -14.76 -11.87
C ARG A 388 16.22 -14.86 -10.83
N VAL A 389 15.38 -15.87 -10.98
CA VAL A 389 14.34 -16.23 -10.01
C VAL A 389 14.66 -17.58 -9.39
N VAL A 390 14.58 -17.64 -8.06
CA VAL A 390 14.73 -18.87 -7.26
C VAL A 390 13.44 -19.07 -6.48
N THR A 391 13.02 -20.31 -6.27
CA THR A 391 11.83 -20.59 -5.47
C THR A 391 12.16 -20.90 -4.02
N TYR A 392 11.25 -20.63 -3.09
CA TYR A 392 11.37 -21.05 -1.70
C TYR A 392 11.63 -22.56 -1.61
N GLY A 393 12.58 -22.95 -0.76
CA GLY A 393 13.09 -24.32 -0.63
C GLY A 393 14.29 -24.64 -1.55
N GLU A 394 14.65 -23.76 -2.48
CA GLU A 394 15.81 -23.90 -3.37
C GLU A 394 16.92 -22.88 -3.03
N GLU A 395 16.96 -22.36 -1.79
CA GLU A 395 17.90 -21.31 -1.37
C GLU A 395 19.36 -21.75 -1.55
N THR A 396 19.64 -23.05 -1.45
CA THR A 396 20.98 -23.61 -1.70
C THR A 396 21.51 -23.34 -3.12
N THR A 397 20.62 -23.04 -4.08
CA THR A 397 20.95 -22.80 -5.49
C THR A 397 21.25 -21.33 -5.81
N LEU A 398 21.12 -20.42 -4.83
CA LEU A 398 21.47 -19.01 -4.99
C LEU A 398 22.92 -18.87 -5.46
N PRO A 399 23.26 -17.87 -6.28
CA PRO A 399 24.61 -17.71 -6.82
C PRO A 399 25.63 -17.36 -5.73
N ASP A 400 26.90 -17.72 -5.96
CA ASP A 400 28.02 -17.37 -5.09
C ASP A 400 28.33 -15.87 -5.10
N GLY A 401 29.09 -15.44 -4.10
CA GLY A 401 29.59 -14.07 -3.97
C GLY A 401 28.93 -13.30 -2.83
N PRO A 402 29.52 -12.15 -2.45
CA PRO A 402 29.00 -11.34 -1.35
C PRO A 402 27.60 -10.83 -1.68
N ALA A 403 26.69 -10.96 -0.72
CA ALA A 403 25.27 -10.72 -0.92
C ALA A 403 24.67 -9.73 0.08
N VAL A 404 23.61 -9.06 -0.34
CA VAL A 404 22.63 -8.41 0.56
C VAL A 404 21.29 -9.11 0.43
N TYR A 405 20.58 -9.20 1.54
CA TYR A 405 19.24 -9.78 1.59
C TYR A 405 18.20 -8.74 2.00
N VAL A 406 17.13 -8.63 1.22
CA VAL A 406 15.94 -7.81 1.46
C VAL A 406 14.78 -8.75 1.75
N ASP A 407 14.50 -8.95 3.03
CA ASP A 407 13.41 -9.78 3.50
C ASP A 407 12.09 -9.00 3.53
N ILE A 408 11.19 -9.31 2.59
CA ILE A 408 9.80 -8.82 2.56
C ILE A 408 8.81 -9.94 2.95
N ALA A 409 9.21 -11.20 2.81
CA ALA A 409 8.37 -12.35 3.12
C ALA A 409 8.17 -12.55 4.63
N GLY A 410 9.20 -12.28 5.43
CA GLY A 410 9.20 -12.55 6.87
C GLY A 410 9.13 -14.04 7.22
N ASP A 411 9.33 -14.94 6.24
CA ASP A 411 9.26 -16.37 6.44
C ASP A 411 10.56 -16.88 7.06
N ARG A 412 10.45 -17.53 8.23
CA ARG A 412 11.62 -17.99 8.99
C ARG A 412 12.42 -19.07 8.26
N ALA A 413 11.78 -19.98 7.53
CA ALA A 413 12.47 -21.04 6.81
C ALA A 413 13.26 -20.46 5.64
N VAL A 414 12.64 -19.52 4.91
CA VAL A 414 13.30 -18.76 3.85
C VAL A 414 14.50 -17.98 4.39
N ASN A 415 14.32 -17.26 5.50
CA ASN A 415 15.39 -16.50 6.13
C ASN A 415 16.56 -17.40 6.56
N ARG A 416 16.28 -18.55 7.18
CA ARG A 416 17.31 -19.54 7.51
C ARG A 416 18.03 -20.08 6.28
N GLY A 417 17.29 -20.35 5.20
CA GLY A 417 17.85 -20.83 3.94
C GLY A 417 18.82 -19.82 3.31
N VAL A 418 18.42 -18.54 3.24
CA VAL A 418 19.28 -17.47 2.69
C VAL A 418 20.49 -17.22 3.58
N HIS A 419 20.29 -17.08 4.90
CA HIS A 419 21.38 -16.86 5.84
C HIS A 419 22.36 -18.05 5.88
N GLY A 420 21.87 -19.29 5.85
CA GLY A 420 22.73 -20.48 5.81
C GLY A 420 23.45 -20.67 4.47
N ARG A 421 22.88 -20.19 3.36
CA ARG A 421 23.51 -20.27 2.03
C ARG A 421 24.70 -19.32 1.88
N TYR A 422 24.57 -18.10 2.39
CA TYR A 422 25.62 -17.09 2.24
C TYR A 422 26.55 -17.04 3.46
N ASP A 423 26.04 -17.29 4.67
CA ASP A 423 26.80 -17.25 5.93
C ASP A 423 27.68 -15.98 6.03
N ASP A 424 29.01 -16.12 6.03
CA ASP A 424 29.97 -15.02 6.07
C ASP A 424 29.93 -14.11 4.82
N ASP A 425 29.45 -14.61 3.67
CA ASP A 425 29.27 -13.83 2.44
C ASP A 425 28.00 -12.95 2.48
N LEU A 426 27.11 -13.12 3.47
CA LEU A 426 25.96 -12.23 3.63
C LEU A 426 26.42 -10.94 4.32
N LEU A 427 26.60 -9.86 3.56
CA LEU A 427 27.15 -8.61 4.08
C LEU A 427 26.11 -7.76 4.80
N TYR A 428 24.83 -7.90 4.43
CA TYR A 428 23.74 -7.19 5.07
C TYR A 428 22.41 -7.95 4.94
N SER A 429 21.61 -7.92 6.00
CA SER A 429 20.27 -8.51 6.02
C SER A 429 19.28 -7.47 6.53
N MET A 430 18.35 -7.08 5.66
CA MET A 430 17.31 -6.09 5.94
C MET A 430 15.96 -6.80 6.04
N VAL A 431 15.13 -6.37 6.99
CA VAL A 431 13.73 -6.78 7.12
C VAL A 431 12.83 -5.59 6.80
N VAL A 432 11.98 -5.77 5.80
CA VAL A 432 11.05 -4.75 5.28
C VAL A 432 9.63 -5.18 5.59
N GLY A 433 8.95 -4.37 6.40
CA GLY A 433 7.66 -4.78 6.93
C GLY A 433 7.80 -5.85 8.00
N GLY A 434 6.75 -6.02 8.80
CA GLY A 434 6.81 -6.74 10.08
C GLY A 434 6.86 -5.74 11.23
N THR A 435 5.85 -5.80 12.08
CA THR A 435 5.98 -5.27 13.44
C THR A 435 7.20 -5.93 14.07
N HIS A 436 7.93 -5.21 14.93
CA HIS A 436 8.61 -5.88 16.04
C HIS A 436 7.69 -6.98 16.59
N TRP A 437 8.23 -8.13 17.01
CA TRP A 437 7.51 -9.39 17.27
C TRP A 437 7.33 -10.21 15.98
N ASN A 438 8.28 -11.08 15.61
CA ASN A 438 8.47 -12.34 16.33
C ASN A 438 7.18 -12.77 17.03
N VAL A 439 6.16 -13.11 16.23
CA VAL A 439 5.09 -13.96 16.72
C VAL A 439 5.76 -15.28 17.08
N ASP A 440 5.88 -15.50 18.38
CA ASP A 440 6.55 -16.59 19.08
C ASP A 440 5.73 -17.89 18.87
N THR A 441 5.68 -18.41 17.64
CA THR A 441 4.91 -19.64 17.30
C THR A 441 5.77 -20.80 16.83
N GLY A 442 7.09 -20.73 16.98
CA GLY A 442 8.01 -21.84 16.69
C GLY A 442 9.11 -21.97 17.73
N ASP A 443 9.38 -23.22 18.15
CA ASP A 443 10.34 -23.61 19.20
C ASP A 443 11.81 -23.32 18.86
N ASP A 444 12.16 -23.16 17.58
CA ASP A 444 13.55 -23.00 17.18
C ASP A 444 14.01 -21.53 17.22
N ARG A 445 14.63 -21.18 18.34
CA ARG A 445 15.28 -19.89 18.62
C ARG A 445 16.77 -19.86 18.29
N SER A 446 17.29 -20.85 17.55
CA SER A 446 18.70 -20.84 17.17
C SER A 446 19.07 -19.57 16.38
N PRO A 447 20.29 -19.02 16.61
CA PRO A 447 20.76 -17.85 15.88
C PRO A 447 20.84 -18.12 14.38
N LEU A 448 20.52 -17.11 13.57
CA LEU A 448 20.78 -17.14 12.13
C LEU A 448 22.29 -17.05 11.88
N ALA A 449 22.75 -17.74 10.83
CA ALA A 449 24.09 -17.60 10.28
C ALA A 449 24.32 -16.19 9.70
N GLY A 450 25.58 -15.74 9.61
CA GLY A 450 25.91 -14.40 9.13
C GLY A 450 25.33 -13.24 9.97
N PRO A 451 25.02 -12.08 9.35
CA PRO A 451 24.64 -10.86 10.04
C PRO A 451 23.27 -10.99 10.68
N LYS A 452 23.04 -10.24 11.77
CA LYS A 452 21.70 -10.13 12.36
C LYS A 452 20.79 -9.32 11.43
N PRO A 453 19.56 -9.77 11.14
CA PRO A 453 18.61 -8.96 10.37
C PRO A 453 18.30 -7.62 11.05
N GLU A 454 18.33 -6.55 10.27
CA GLU A 454 18.05 -5.18 10.70
C GLU A 454 16.70 -4.69 10.17
N PHE A 455 15.89 -4.08 11.02
CA PHE A 455 14.60 -3.54 10.60
C PHE A 455 14.78 -2.27 9.77
N PHE A 456 14.24 -2.28 8.55
CA PHE A 456 14.23 -1.12 7.68
C PHE A 456 12.98 -0.27 7.90
N PHE A 457 13.19 0.93 8.44
CA PHE A 457 12.13 1.92 8.62
C PHE A 457 12.23 3.02 7.55
N ALA A 458 11.45 2.90 6.47
CA ALA A 458 11.45 3.85 5.35
C ALA A 458 11.34 5.33 5.78
N PRO A 459 10.55 5.72 6.80
CA PRO A 459 10.52 7.12 7.26
C PRO A 459 11.86 7.67 7.75
N SER A 460 12.74 6.83 8.32
CA SER A 460 14.10 7.26 8.69
C SER A 460 14.91 7.65 7.46
N GLN A 461 14.81 6.88 6.37
CA GLN A 461 15.50 7.17 5.12
C GLN A 461 14.92 8.42 4.44
N ILE A 462 13.60 8.58 4.43
CA ILE A 462 12.93 9.79 3.96
C ILE A 462 13.42 11.03 4.72
N ALA A 463 13.53 10.94 6.05
CA ALA A 463 14.01 12.04 6.88
C ALA A 463 15.46 12.42 6.57
N LEU A 464 16.34 11.43 6.40
CA LEU A 464 17.72 11.62 5.98
C LEU A 464 17.79 12.35 4.63
N ARG A 465 17.11 11.82 3.60
CA ARG A 465 17.15 12.38 2.25
C ARG A 465 16.43 13.72 2.13
N SER A 466 15.41 13.96 2.93
CA SER A 466 14.78 15.28 3.03
C SER A 466 15.75 16.34 3.54
N LYS A 467 16.68 15.97 4.45
CA LYS A 467 17.72 16.87 4.97
C LYS A 467 18.82 17.12 3.93
N GLU A 468 19.21 16.10 3.18
CA GLU A 468 20.34 16.18 2.24
C GLU A 468 19.95 16.77 0.88
N TRP A 469 18.84 16.30 0.29
CA TRP A 469 18.39 16.72 -1.04
C TRP A 469 17.38 17.87 -0.97
N GLY A 470 16.82 18.14 0.21
CA GLY A 470 15.65 19.01 0.37
C GLY A 470 14.38 18.34 -0.14
N LYS A 471 13.23 18.87 0.27
CA LYS A 471 11.90 18.35 -0.13
C LYS A 471 11.76 18.29 -1.65
N ALA A 472 12.06 19.37 -2.36
CA ALA A 472 11.93 19.42 -3.82
C ALA A 472 12.86 18.42 -4.53
N GLY A 473 14.07 18.19 -4.00
CA GLY A 473 15.02 17.24 -4.57
C GLY A 473 14.62 15.77 -4.37
N LEU A 474 14.01 15.45 -3.23
CA LEU A 474 13.42 14.14 -2.97
C LEU A 474 12.18 13.90 -3.85
N ASP A 475 11.25 14.86 -3.86
CA ASP A 475 10.01 14.76 -4.66
C ASP A 475 10.31 14.59 -6.15
N ALA A 476 11.32 15.30 -6.69
CA ALA A 476 11.73 15.16 -8.09
C ALA A 476 12.25 13.75 -8.41
N ARG A 477 13.18 13.23 -7.60
CA ARG A 477 13.78 11.89 -7.82
C ARG A 477 12.74 10.77 -7.71
N VAL A 478 11.90 10.82 -6.68
CA VAL A 478 10.82 9.83 -6.53
C VAL A 478 9.82 9.97 -7.68
N GLY A 479 9.45 11.20 -8.05
CA GLY A 479 8.52 11.46 -9.15
C GLY A 479 9.01 10.98 -10.51
N ASP A 480 10.29 11.17 -10.83
CA ASP A 480 10.92 10.67 -12.05
C ASP A 480 10.88 9.14 -12.08
N ALA A 481 11.39 8.49 -11.03
CA ALA A 481 11.40 7.03 -10.93
C ALA A 481 9.99 6.43 -10.95
N TRP A 482 9.03 7.08 -10.29
CA TRP A 482 7.63 6.69 -10.25
C TRP A 482 7.00 6.69 -11.65
N ARG A 483 7.19 7.76 -12.43
CA ARG A 483 6.61 7.86 -13.77
C ARG A 483 7.05 6.73 -14.67
N GLU A 484 8.32 6.35 -14.60
CA GLU A 484 8.85 5.23 -15.36
C GLU A 484 8.30 3.90 -14.87
N PHE A 485 8.29 3.68 -13.55
CA PHE A 485 7.77 2.45 -12.94
C PHE A 485 6.28 2.25 -13.22
N ALA A 486 5.46 3.28 -12.99
CA ALA A 486 4.03 3.22 -13.21
C ALA A 486 3.70 2.93 -14.68
N ARG A 487 4.41 3.54 -15.64
CA ARG A 487 4.24 3.23 -17.07
C ARG A 487 4.65 1.81 -17.41
N TRP A 488 5.82 1.37 -16.95
CA TRP A 488 6.30 0.00 -17.14
C TRP A 488 5.34 -1.03 -16.54
N SER A 489 4.71 -0.71 -15.42
CA SER A 489 3.78 -1.63 -14.78
C SER A 489 2.53 -1.96 -15.60
N ASN A 490 2.19 -1.16 -16.63
CA ASN A 490 1.13 -1.52 -17.58
C ASN A 490 1.42 -2.84 -18.33
N GLU A 491 2.67 -3.27 -18.42
CA GLU A 491 3.02 -4.52 -19.09
C GLU A 491 2.45 -5.75 -18.35
N TRP A 492 2.40 -5.70 -17.02
CA TRP A 492 2.06 -6.85 -16.18
C TRP A 492 0.90 -6.62 -15.20
N LEU A 493 0.66 -5.39 -14.76
CA LEU A 493 -0.42 -5.03 -13.84
C LEU A 493 -1.73 -4.85 -14.61
N ARG A 494 -2.80 -5.41 -14.07
CA ARG A 494 -4.17 -5.26 -14.56
C ARG A 494 -5.03 -4.74 -13.41
N PHE A 495 -6.06 -3.98 -13.76
CA PHE A 495 -6.97 -3.39 -12.80
C PHE A 495 -8.35 -4.01 -12.92
N ASP A 496 -8.86 -4.50 -11.79
CA ASP A 496 -10.22 -5.03 -11.70
C ASP A 496 -11.08 -4.06 -10.89
N ALA A 497 -12.17 -3.61 -11.49
CA ALA A 497 -13.14 -2.77 -10.80
C ALA A 497 -14.06 -3.63 -9.91
N THR A 498 -14.29 -3.18 -8.68
CA THR A 498 -15.23 -3.80 -7.74
C THR A 498 -16.16 -2.72 -7.19
N GLU A 499 -17.45 -2.86 -7.44
CA GLU A 499 -18.44 -1.83 -7.12
C GLU A 499 -19.53 -2.37 -6.20
N GLY A 500 -19.95 -1.52 -5.27
CA GLY A 500 -20.94 -1.82 -4.25
C GLY A 500 -20.34 -2.44 -2.98
N PRO A 501 -20.96 -2.17 -1.82
CA PRO A 501 -20.37 -2.50 -0.52
C PRO A 501 -20.20 -4.02 -0.30
N GLU A 502 -21.17 -4.82 -0.73
CA GLU A 502 -21.12 -6.29 -0.60
C GLU A 502 -20.05 -6.90 -1.50
N SER A 503 -19.84 -6.36 -2.72
CA SER A 503 -18.79 -6.81 -3.63
C SER A 503 -17.40 -6.51 -3.06
N VAL A 504 -17.23 -5.31 -2.49
CA VAL A 504 -15.97 -4.89 -1.83
C VAL A 504 -15.69 -5.76 -0.60
N LYS A 505 -16.71 -6.03 0.23
CA LYS A 505 -16.61 -6.96 1.36
C LYS A 505 -16.22 -8.35 0.88
N ALA A 506 -16.91 -8.90 -0.12
CA ALA A 506 -16.62 -10.23 -0.66
C ALA A 506 -15.21 -10.32 -1.27
N LEU A 507 -14.71 -9.23 -1.88
CA LEU A 507 -13.33 -9.14 -2.33
C LEU A 507 -12.36 -9.19 -1.13
N PHE A 508 -12.60 -8.39 -0.09
CA PHE A 508 -11.78 -8.40 1.12
C PHE A 508 -11.71 -9.80 1.75
N ASP A 509 -12.84 -10.49 1.88
CA ASP A 509 -12.93 -11.85 2.45
C ASP A 509 -12.14 -12.88 1.62
N ARG A 510 -12.21 -12.79 0.28
CA ARG A 510 -11.39 -13.64 -0.60
C ARG A 510 -9.90 -13.38 -0.43
N MET A 511 -9.51 -12.11 -0.26
CA MET A 511 -8.11 -11.73 -0.07
C MET A 511 -7.57 -12.11 1.32
N SER A 512 -8.41 -12.17 2.35
CA SER A 512 -7.97 -12.54 3.71
C SER A 512 -7.80 -14.06 3.88
N THR A 513 -8.46 -14.87 3.05
CA THR A 513 -8.44 -16.34 3.12
C THR A 513 -7.66 -17.02 1.98
N GLY A 514 -7.26 -16.28 0.95
CA GLY A 514 -6.67 -16.84 -0.27
C GLY A 514 -5.44 -16.08 -0.78
N SER A 515 -4.77 -16.68 -1.76
CA SER A 515 -3.69 -16.01 -2.49
C SER A 515 -4.27 -15.00 -3.48
N VAL A 516 -3.82 -13.75 -3.37
CA VAL A 516 -4.17 -12.69 -4.32
C VAL A 516 -3.27 -12.82 -5.55
N ASP A 517 -3.86 -12.79 -6.74
CA ASP A 517 -3.08 -12.74 -7.97
C ASP A 517 -2.21 -11.45 -7.97
N PRO A 518 -0.88 -11.56 -7.98
CA PRO A 518 0.00 -10.40 -7.89
C PRO A 518 -0.16 -9.43 -9.07
N ARG A 519 -0.69 -9.91 -10.20
CA ARG A 519 -0.99 -9.15 -11.42
C ARG A 519 -2.19 -8.23 -11.28
N LEU A 520 -3.02 -8.41 -10.26
CA LEU A 520 -4.23 -7.62 -10.07
C LEU A 520 -4.00 -6.47 -9.08
N GLY A 521 -4.55 -5.31 -9.43
CA GLY A 521 -4.84 -4.21 -8.52
C GLY A 521 -6.35 -3.98 -8.49
N HIS A 522 -6.98 -4.17 -7.34
CA HIS A 522 -8.43 -4.04 -7.24
C HIS A 522 -8.81 -2.59 -6.95
N ILE A 523 -9.58 -1.97 -7.85
CA ILE A 523 -10.08 -0.61 -7.69
C ILE A 523 -11.53 -0.68 -7.23
N CYS A 524 -11.77 -0.20 -6.02
CA CYS A 524 -13.01 -0.40 -5.28
C CYS A 524 -13.82 0.89 -5.20
N ARG A 525 -15.14 0.78 -5.32
CA ARG A 525 -16.12 1.83 -5.02
C ARG A 525 -17.22 1.27 -4.12
N VAL A 526 -17.54 2.00 -3.06
CA VAL A 526 -18.56 1.57 -2.08
C VAL A 526 -19.93 2.17 -2.41
N ALA A 527 -19.96 3.38 -2.98
CA ALA A 527 -21.18 4.08 -3.37
C ALA A 527 -21.83 3.51 -4.65
#